data_AF-A0A0F8Y1Z0-F1
#
_entry.id   AF-A0A0F8Y1Z0-F1
#
_cell.length_a   1.000
_cell.length_b   1.000
_cell.length_c   1.000
_cell.angle_alpha   90.00
_cell.angle_beta   90.00
_cell.angle_gamma   90.00
#
_symmetry.space_group_name_H-M   'P 1'
#
loop_
_entity.id
_entity.type
_entity.pdbx_description
1 polymer ?
#
loop_
_entity_poly.entity_id
_entity_poly.type
_entity_poly.pdbx_seq_one_letter_code
_entity_poly.pdbx_strand_id
1 'polypeptide(L)'
;MKEKAFSIFYFSGLIITTIIMLLQLFRIISFDIIFLFFFWAINFLSGFGIILSLANLYLLFLDKLRNKLDKKAVKIFLFIEILIPVFLAIYAIFKIFRKRPTTPTGFWFWVDNILYIYGIISLLLNLYIIPIIRDEIQKAMELGKYKWWRKKATKVSRNIKKRYFLLKKEFARAQIQDQMTAKEILNLWHRKFAIGFLLIIALGALIFTPIAFICAAYWFKLYIFYKIRINRHEKYLILLSMILIGFFASIAPFLNLNAYIAIIKYFWTTQLFYLLGIIFASFVFITKILNLQGISATSIKLRRRKQKIKKLEKEKEDLQKLLQEKE
;
A
#
# COMPACT_ATOMS: atom_id res chain seq x y z
N MET A 1 11.70 -2.07 -27.80
CA MET A 1 11.71 -0.77 -28.49
C MET A 1 13.03 -0.02 -28.21
N LYS A 2 13.74 0.44 -29.25
CA LYS A 2 14.97 1.27 -29.12
C LYS A 2 14.66 2.55 -28.33
N GLU A 3 15.63 3.13 -27.59
CA GLU A 3 15.39 4.30 -26.73
C GLU A 3 14.82 5.51 -27.50
N LYS A 4 15.36 5.80 -28.69
CA LYS A 4 14.84 6.87 -29.56
C LYS A 4 13.38 6.70 -29.97
N ALA A 5 12.93 5.47 -30.21
CA ALA A 5 11.53 5.19 -30.54
C ALA A 5 10.60 5.39 -29.33
N PHE A 6 11.08 5.14 -28.10
CA PHE A 6 10.31 5.43 -26.88
C PHE A 6 10.15 6.92 -26.64
N SER A 7 11.20 7.72 -26.83
CA SER A 7 11.10 9.17 -26.67
C SER A 7 10.13 9.77 -27.67
N ILE A 8 10.17 9.33 -28.94
CA ILE A 8 9.23 9.81 -29.97
C ILE A 8 7.79 9.46 -29.57
N PHE A 9 7.51 8.20 -29.21
CA PHE A 9 6.19 7.77 -28.73
C PHE A 9 5.71 8.59 -27.52
N TYR A 10 6.61 8.86 -26.57
CA TYR A 10 6.29 9.58 -25.35
C TYR A 10 5.92 11.05 -25.64
N PHE A 11 6.70 11.75 -26.48
CA PHE A 11 6.40 13.14 -26.84
C PHE A 11 5.17 13.25 -27.74
N SER A 12 5.02 12.37 -28.75
CA SER A 12 3.83 12.37 -29.62
C SER A 12 2.57 12.08 -28.81
N GLY A 13 2.62 11.09 -27.90
CA GLY A 13 1.50 10.77 -27.02
C GLY A 13 1.14 11.91 -26.06
N LEU A 14 2.12 12.64 -25.54
CA LEU A 14 1.88 13.84 -24.73
C LEU A 14 1.17 14.94 -25.52
N ILE A 15 1.58 15.20 -26.76
CA ILE A 15 0.92 16.20 -27.62
C ILE A 15 -0.53 15.79 -27.89
N ILE A 16 -0.75 14.54 -28.31
CA ILE A 16 -2.08 14.00 -28.61
C ILE A 16 -2.98 14.08 -27.36
N THR A 17 -2.50 13.64 -26.20
CA THR A 17 -3.28 13.67 -24.96
C THR A 17 -3.56 15.09 -24.47
N THR A 18 -2.66 16.04 -24.72
CA THR A 18 -2.91 17.46 -24.43
C THR A 18 -4.00 18.04 -25.35
N ILE A 19 -3.97 17.71 -26.64
CA ILE A 19 -5.03 18.11 -27.58
C ILE A 19 -6.38 17.51 -27.16
N ILE A 20 -6.40 16.22 -26.81
CA ILE A 20 -7.61 15.56 -26.30
C ILE A 20 -8.13 16.27 -25.03
N MET A 21 -7.26 16.63 -24.09
CA MET A 21 -7.64 17.37 -22.89
C MET A 21 -8.27 18.73 -23.22
N LEU A 22 -7.69 19.46 -24.17
CA LEU A 22 -8.22 20.76 -24.61
C LEU A 22 -9.60 20.61 -25.26
N LEU A 23 -9.77 19.62 -26.15
CA LEU A 23 -11.06 19.30 -26.76
C LEU A 23 -12.11 18.86 -25.73
N GLN A 24 -11.70 18.11 -24.71
CA GLN A 24 -12.57 17.75 -23.58
C GLN A 24 -13.03 19.00 -22.81
N LEU A 25 -12.17 20.00 -22.63
CA LEU A 25 -12.49 21.25 -21.94
C LEU A 25 -13.58 22.06 -22.67
N PHE A 26 -13.70 21.91 -23.99
CA PHE A 26 -14.77 22.49 -24.82
C PHE A 26 -16.11 21.69 -24.77
N ARG A 27 -16.29 20.79 -23.79
CA ARG A 27 -17.55 20.07 -23.49
C ARG A 27 -18.11 19.11 -24.55
N ILE A 28 -17.25 18.57 -25.41
CA ILE A 28 -17.69 17.59 -26.44
C ILE A 28 -18.00 16.19 -25.83
N ILE A 29 -17.57 15.91 -24.58
CA ILE A 29 -17.71 14.59 -23.92
C ILE A 29 -18.23 14.75 -22.47
N SER A 30 -19.20 13.92 -22.06
CA SER A 30 -19.78 13.91 -20.70
C SER A 30 -18.79 13.43 -19.62
N PHE A 31 -18.65 14.17 -18.51
CA PHE A 31 -17.56 14.05 -17.53
C PHE A 31 -17.85 13.20 -16.28
N ASP A 32 -19.11 12.90 -15.98
CA ASP A 32 -19.49 12.44 -14.63
C ASP A 32 -18.92 11.06 -14.25
N ILE A 33 -18.84 10.13 -15.22
CA ILE A 33 -18.32 8.77 -14.98
C ILE A 33 -16.81 8.80 -14.75
N ILE A 34 -16.07 9.60 -15.53
CA ILE A 34 -14.60 9.71 -15.39
C ILE A 34 -14.23 10.37 -14.06
N PHE A 35 -15.01 11.37 -13.62
CA PHE A 35 -14.87 11.94 -12.28
C PHE A 35 -15.13 10.92 -11.17
N LEU A 36 -16.10 10.02 -11.33
CA LEU A 36 -16.35 8.96 -10.36
C LEU A 36 -15.15 8.01 -10.24
N PHE A 37 -14.54 7.60 -11.36
CA PHE A 37 -13.33 6.77 -11.36
C PHE A 37 -12.14 7.44 -10.67
N PHE A 38 -11.95 8.74 -10.86
CA PHE A 38 -10.93 9.53 -10.14
C PHE A 38 -11.15 9.46 -8.62
N PHE A 39 -12.39 9.67 -8.15
CA PHE A 39 -12.70 9.57 -6.73
C PHE A 39 -12.54 8.15 -6.19
N TRP A 40 -12.89 7.11 -6.94
CA TRP A 40 -12.62 5.72 -6.53
C TRP A 40 -11.13 5.45 -6.35
N ALA A 41 -10.32 5.82 -7.34
CA ALA A 41 -8.88 5.62 -7.31
C ALA A 41 -8.24 6.36 -6.13
N ILE A 42 -8.57 7.64 -5.92
CA ILE A 42 -7.95 8.43 -4.86
C ILE A 42 -8.44 8.01 -3.47
N ASN A 43 -9.72 7.66 -3.31
CA ASN A 43 -10.19 7.15 -2.02
C ASN A 43 -9.50 5.83 -1.66
N PHE A 44 -9.36 4.91 -2.62
CA PHE A 44 -8.59 3.68 -2.41
C PHE A 44 -7.14 3.98 -2.00
N LEU A 45 -6.46 4.86 -2.73
CA LEU A 45 -5.08 5.25 -2.42
C LEU A 45 -4.96 5.94 -1.07
N SER A 46 -5.91 6.79 -0.71
CA SER A 46 -5.95 7.47 0.59
C SER A 46 -6.07 6.47 1.74
N GLY A 47 -7.03 5.54 1.67
CA GLY A 47 -7.20 4.49 2.68
C GLY A 47 -5.95 3.62 2.83
N PHE A 48 -5.31 3.27 1.71
CA PHE A 48 -4.04 2.55 1.74
C PHE A 48 -2.90 3.38 2.37
N GLY A 49 -2.84 4.67 2.03
CA GLY A 49 -1.81 5.60 2.47
C GLY A 49 -1.78 5.80 3.98
N ILE A 50 -2.96 5.87 4.63
CA ILE A 50 -3.07 6.00 6.09
C ILE A 50 -2.41 4.81 6.78
N ILE A 51 -2.73 3.58 6.35
CA ILE A 51 -2.17 2.37 6.95
C ILE A 51 -0.67 2.27 6.69
N LEU A 52 -0.22 2.62 5.47
CA LEU A 52 1.21 2.65 5.15
C LEU A 52 1.97 3.68 6.01
N SER A 53 1.39 4.85 6.23
CA SER A 53 2.00 5.89 7.06
C SER A 53 2.07 5.48 8.52
N LEU A 54 0.99 4.89 9.06
CA LEU A 54 0.96 4.33 10.41
C LEU A 54 2.02 3.23 10.59
N ALA A 55 2.18 2.36 9.59
CA ALA A 55 3.21 1.34 9.57
C ALA A 55 4.64 1.94 9.62
N ASN A 56 4.89 2.98 8.81
CA ASN A 56 6.18 3.68 8.81
C ASN A 56 6.44 4.37 10.16
N LEU A 57 5.42 5.03 10.72
CA LEU A 57 5.50 5.71 12.01
C LEU A 57 5.78 4.71 13.14
N TYR A 58 5.10 3.56 13.12
CA TYR A 58 5.31 2.47 14.06
C TYR A 58 6.77 1.98 14.05
N LEU A 59 7.33 1.76 12.86
CA LEU A 59 8.73 1.36 12.70
C LEU A 59 9.70 2.43 13.23
N LEU A 60 9.40 3.72 13.01
CA LEU A 60 10.22 4.82 13.55
C LEU A 60 10.19 4.89 15.07
N PHE A 61 9.01 4.73 15.69
CA PHE A 61 8.90 4.74 17.15
C PHE A 61 9.68 3.61 17.80
N LEU A 62 9.62 2.41 17.24
CA LEU A 62 10.38 1.27 17.73
C LEU A 62 11.89 1.47 17.60
N ASP A 63 12.36 2.07 16.50
CA ASP A 63 13.80 2.33 16.31
C ASP A 63 14.31 3.37 17.32
N LYS A 64 13.49 4.38 17.66
CA LYS A 64 13.86 5.42 18.63
C LYS A 64 13.78 4.94 20.08
N LEU A 65 12.81 4.08 20.41
CA LEU A 65 12.59 3.56 21.77
C LEU A 65 13.29 2.21 22.04
N ARG A 66 14.12 1.76 21.08
CA ARG A 66 14.86 0.50 21.01
C ARG A 66 15.52 0.02 22.30
N ASN A 67 16.10 0.95 23.06
CA ASN A 67 16.90 0.63 24.25
C ASN A 67 16.11 0.76 25.57
N LYS A 68 14.84 1.18 25.51
CA LYS A 68 14.02 1.49 26.70
C LYS A 68 12.77 0.61 26.82
N LEU A 69 12.54 -0.32 25.89
CA LEU A 69 11.31 -1.11 25.82
C LEU A 69 11.51 -2.52 26.40
N ASP A 70 10.75 -2.81 27.46
CA ASP A 70 10.62 -4.14 28.03
C ASP A 70 9.74 -5.07 27.18
N LYS A 71 9.87 -6.38 27.39
CA LYS A 71 9.10 -7.43 26.70
C LYS A 71 7.58 -7.21 26.77
N LYS A 72 7.08 -6.67 27.89
CA LYS A 72 5.65 -6.34 28.09
C LYS A 72 5.23 -5.15 27.23
N ALA A 73 6.04 -4.09 27.20
CA ALA A 73 5.80 -2.89 26.39
C ALA A 73 5.81 -3.23 24.89
N VAL A 74 6.73 -4.09 24.44
CA VAL A 74 6.80 -4.55 23.05
C VAL A 74 5.55 -5.33 22.63
N LYS A 75 4.99 -6.18 23.51
CA LYS A 75 3.75 -6.93 23.23
C LYS A 75 2.54 -6.01 23.12
N ILE A 76 2.45 -4.99 23.98
CA ILE A 76 1.40 -3.96 23.92
C ILE A 76 1.53 -3.17 22.61
N PHE A 77 2.76 -2.81 22.22
CA PHE A 77 3.02 -2.07 20.99
C PHE A 77 2.54 -2.85 19.75
N LEU A 78 2.83 -4.15 19.66
CA LEU A 78 2.33 -5.03 18.60
C LEU A 78 0.79 -5.17 18.61
N PHE A 79 0.18 -5.16 19.79
CA PHE A 79 -1.28 -5.23 19.89
C PHE A 79 -1.93 -3.95 19.37
N ILE A 80 -1.40 -2.79 19.73
CA ILE A 80 -1.85 -1.47 19.24
C ILE A 80 -1.73 -1.39 17.71
N GLU A 81 -0.65 -1.92 17.14
CA GLU A 81 -0.40 -1.96 15.69
C GLU A 81 -1.49 -2.72 14.91
N ILE A 82 -2.09 -3.75 15.51
CA ILE A 82 -3.19 -4.51 14.92
C ILE A 82 -4.54 -3.84 15.20
N LEU A 83 -4.69 -3.23 16.39
CA LEU A 83 -5.93 -2.61 16.83
C LEU A 83 -6.28 -1.36 16.01
N ILE A 84 -5.29 -0.49 15.71
CA ILE A 84 -5.53 0.77 14.98
C ILE A 84 -6.13 0.52 13.58
N PRO A 85 -5.57 -0.37 12.73
CA PRO A 85 -6.17 -0.69 11.43
C PRO A 85 -7.59 -1.25 11.52
N VAL A 86 -7.89 -2.07 12.55
CA VAL A 86 -9.24 -2.62 12.78
C VAL A 86 -10.21 -1.50 13.12
N PHE A 87 -9.82 -0.58 14.01
CA PHE A 87 -10.65 0.57 14.35
C PHE A 87 -10.92 1.48 13.13
N LEU A 88 -9.90 1.72 12.29
CA LEU A 88 -10.06 2.47 11.04
C LEU A 88 -11.00 1.77 10.05
N ALA A 89 -10.95 0.43 9.96
CA ALA A 89 -11.88 -0.32 9.12
C ALA A 89 -13.33 -0.22 9.62
N ILE A 90 -13.56 -0.32 10.94
CA ILE A 90 -14.89 -0.14 11.55
C ILE A 90 -15.40 1.28 11.30
N TYR A 91 -14.55 2.30 11.49
CA TYR A 91 -14.89 3.69 11.20
C TYR A 91 -15.27 3.89 9.72
N ALA A 92 -14.52 3.29 8.80
CA ALA A 92 -14.82 3.36 7.37
C ALA A 92 -16.15 2.66 7.02
N ILE A 93 -16.48 1.53 7.66
CA ILE A 93 -17.79 0.88 7.50
C ILE A 93 -18.92 1.80 7.96
N PHE A 94 -18.78 2.42 9.14
CA PHE A 94 -19.77 3.38 9.64
C PHE A 94 -19.99 4.54 8.66
N LYS A 95 -18.93 5.02 8.02
CA LYS A 95 -18.99 6.12 7.04
C LYS A 95 -19.75 5.75 5.75
N ILE A 96 -19.81 4.46 5.38
CA ILE A 96 -20.59 4.01 4.21
C ILE A 96 -22.09 4.25 4.43
N PHE A 97 -22.58 3.98 5.65
CA PHE A 97 -24.00 4.12 6.00
C PHE A 97 -24.40 5.54 6.40
N ARG A 98 -23.42 6.39 6.73
CA ARG A 98 -23.66 7.78 7.09
C ARG A 98 -23.92 8.62 5.83
N LYS A 99 -25.10 9.25 5.74
CA LYS A 99 -25.34 10.29 4.74
C LYS A 99 -24.30 11.39 4.91
N ARG A 100 -23.66 11.78 3.82
CA ARG A 100 -22.64 12.82 3.87
C ARG A 100 -23.26 14.11 4.44
N PRO A 101 -22.60 14.79 5.40
CA PRO A 101 -23.04 16.10 5.83
C PRO A 101 -23.04 17.03 4.61
N THR A 102 -24.22 17.59 4.30
CA THR A 102 -24.45 18.50 3.17
C THR A 102 -23.89 19.90 3.43
N THR A 103 -23.56 20.21 4.69
CA THR A 103 -22.97 21.48 5.10
C THR A 103 -21.51 21.29 5.53
N PRO A 104 -20.60 22.19 5.11
CA PRO A 104 -19.17 22.16 5.49
C PRO A 104 -18.93 22.62 6.93
N THR A 105 -19.84 22.27 7.85
CA THR A 105 -19.86 22.73 9.23
C THR A 105 -20.12 21.53 10.15
N GLY A 106 -19.04 20.85 10.55
CA GLY A 106 -19.12 19.75 11.50
C GLY A 106 -17.77 19.11 11.80
N PHE A 107 -17.52 18.74 13.05
CA PHE A 107 -16.27 18.10 13.48
C PHE A 107 -15.91 16.88 12.60
N TRP A 108 -16.90 16.02 12.32
CA TRP A 108 -16.70 14.84 11.49
C TRP A 108 -16.34 15.14 10.02
N PHE A 109 -16.83 16.26 9.47
CA PHE A 109 -16.46 16.69 8.12
C PHE A 109 -14.96 17.00 8.04
N TRP A 110 -14.43 17.71 9.06
CA TRP A 110 -13.01 18.02 9.14
C TRP A 110 -12.15 16.78 9.37
N VAL A 111 -12.55 15.90 10.30
CA VAL A 111 -11.84 14.63 10.53
C VAL A 111 -11.76 13.80 9.24
N ASP A 112 -12.86 13.68 8.51
CA ASP A 112 -12.92 12.93 7.26
C ASP A 112 -11.99 13.49 6.18
N ASN A 113 -11.98 14.81 6.00
CA ASN A 113 -11.13 15.47 5.01
C ASN A 113 -9.65 15.43 5.42
N ILE A 114 -9.33 15.61 6.70
CA ILE A 114 -7.95 15.52 7.20
C ILE A 114 -7.40 14.11 6.99
N LEU A 115 -8.15 13.06 7.36
CA LEU A 115 -7.74 11.68 7.13
C LEU A 115 -7.55 11.40 5.65
N TYR A 116 -8.49 11.85 4.81
CA TYR A 116 -8.43 11.68 3.38
C TYR A 116 -7.19 12.35 2.75
N ILE A 117 -6.96 13.62 3.05
CA ILE A 117 -5.83 14.43 2.57
C ILE A 117 -4.51 13.85 3.08
N TYR A 118 -4.44 13.52 4.37
CA TYR A 118 -3.26 12.89 4.95
C TYR A 118 -2.94 11.55 4.27
N GLY A 119 -3.94 10.72 4.02
CA GLY A 119 -3.78 9.46 3.32
C GLY A 119 -3.17 9.61 1.94
N ILE A 120 -3.73 10.50 1.10
CA ILE A 120 -3.23 10.67 -0.27
C ILE A 120 -1.85 11.34 -0.30
N ILE A 121 -1.64 12.39 0.50
CA ILE A 121 -0.35 13.10 0.55
C ILE A 121 0.75 12.19 1.10
N SER A 122 0.49 11.47 2.18
CA SER A 122 1.48 10.54 2.76
C SER A 122 1.85 9.41 1.79
N LEU A 123 0.87 8.90 1.03
CA LEU A 123 1.12 7.90 -0.01
C LEU A 123 2.00 8.46 -1.13
N LEU A 124 1.63 9.63 -1.68
CA LEU A 124 2.36 10.25 -2.78
C LEU A 124 3.79 10.64 -2.37
N LEU A 125 3.95 11.17 -1.16
CA LEU A 125 5.27 11.51 -0.60
C LEU A 125 6.15 10.26 -0.44
N ASN A 126 5.64 9.22 0.21
CA ASN A 126 6.43 8.04 0.56
C ASN A 126 6.68 7.08 -0.61
N LEU A 127 5.74 6.96 -1.55
CA LEU A 127 5.88 6.02 -2.68
C LEU A 127 6.50 6.66 -3.92
N TYR A 128 6.29 7.96 -4.15
CA TYR A 128 6.68 8.60 -5.40
C TYR A 128 7.63 9.78 -5.17
N ILE A 129 7.19 10.87 -4.53
CA ILE A 129 7.95 12.13 -4.50
C ILE A 129 9.33 11.92 -3.88
N ILE A 130 9.42 11.39 -2.66
CA ILE A 130 10.70 11.17 -1.97
C ILE A 130 11.56 10.14 -2.72
N PRO A 131 11.05 8.94 -3.10
CA PRO A 131 11.84 7.95 -3.82
C PRO A 131 12.31 8.39 -5.22
N ILE A 132 11.52 9.21 -5.93
CA ILE A 132 11.91 9.79 -7.22
C ILE A 132 13.05 10.77 -7.01
N ILE A 133 12.92 11.72 -6.07
CA ILE A 133 13.96 12.72 -5.78
C ILE A 133 15.29 12.04 -5.43
N ARG A 134 15.25 10.98 -4.60
CA ARG A 134 16.44 10.25 -4.11
C ARG A 134 17.00 9.18 -5.06
N ASP A 135 16.44 9.03 -6.26
CA ASP A 135 16.78 7.99 -7.24
C ASP A 135 16.68 6.55 -6.69
N GLU A 136 15.84 6.37 -5.67
CA GLU A 136 15.66 5.08 -5.01
C GLU A 136 14.93 4.07 -5.90
N ILE A 137 14.11 4.54 -6.84
CA ILE A 137 13.39 3.72 -7.83
C ILE A 137 14.37 3.11 -8.86
N GLN A 138 15.38 3.86 -9.29
CA GLN A 138 16.37 3.34 -10.24
C GLN A 138 17.32 2.33 -9.56
N LYS A 139 17.86 2.70 -8.40
CA LYS A 139 18.65 1.79 -7.54
C LYS A 139 17.87 0.52 -7.20
N ALA A 140 16.54 0.59 -7.17
CA ALA A 140 15.68 -0.55 -6.91
C ALA A 140 15.71 -1.65 -7.96
N MET A 141 15.61 -1.21 -9.20
CA MET A 141 15.47 -2.09 -10.35
C MET A 141 16.82 -2.71 -10.69
N GLU A 142 17.91 -1.97 -10.49
CA GLU A 142 19.29 -2.47 -10.59
C GLU A 142 19.57 -3.58 -9.56
N LEU A 143 19.18 -3.37 -8.30
CA LEU A 143 19.26 -4.38 -7.24
C LEU A 143 18.34 -5.60 -7.47
N GLY A 144 17.40 -5.52 -8.43
CA GLY A 144 16.53 -6.62 -8.84
C GLY A 144 17.29 -7.83 -9.41
N LYS A 145 18.38 -7.60 -10.15
CA LYS A 145 19.15 -8.65 -10.84
C LYS A 145 20.01 -9.50 -9.90
N TYR A 146 20.61 -8.90 -8.87
CA TYR A 146 21.50 -9.58 -7.90
C TYR A 146 20.77 -10.13 -6.64
N LYS A 147 19.44 -10.06 -6.65
CA LYS A 147 18.62 -10.16 -5.43
C LYS A 147 18.49 -11.56 -4.86
N TRP A 148 18.60 -12.61 -5.68
CA TRP A 148 18.29 -13.97 -5.24
C TRP A 148 19.39 -14.54 -4.33
N TRP A 149 20.65 -14.31 -4.70
CA TRP A 149 21.82 -14.76 -3.95
C TRP A 149 22.04 -13.96 -2.66
N ARG A 150 21.97 -12.62 -2.74
CA ARG A 150 22.14 -11.75 -1.56
C ARG A 150 21.00 -11.92 -0.54
N LYS A 151 19.73 -12.12 -0.97
CA LYS A 151 18.60 -12.41 -0.06
C LYS A 151 18.77 -13.72 0.70
N LYS A 152 19.28 -14.78 0.06
CA LYS A 152 19.52 -16.05 0.75
C LYS A 152 20.61 -15.87 1.80
N ALA A 153 21.72 -15.22 1.46
CA ALA A 153 22.83 -14.98 2.38
C ALA A 153 22.45 -14.06 3.57
N THR A 154 21.74 -12.95 3.33
CA THR A 154 21.31 -12.05 4.43
C THR A 154 20.25 -12.69 5.32
N LYS A 155 19.34 -13.49 4.76
CA LYS A 155 18.33 -14.23 5.55
C LYS A 155 18.96 -15.29 6.44
N VAL A 156 19.99 -15.99 5.96
CA VAL A 156 20.76 -16.98 6.75
C VAL A 156 21.54 -16.28 7.87
N SER A 157 22.31 -15.23 7.56
CA SER A 157 23.04 -14.43 8.56
C SER A 157 22.14 -13.85 9.65
N ARG A 158 20.95 -13.35 9.28
CA ARG A 158 19.98 -12.81 10.23
C ARG A 158 19.33 -13.87 11.10
N ASN A 159 19.00 -15.04 10.55
CA ASN A 159 18.48 -16.15 11.36
C ASN A 159 19.50 -16.63 12.40
N ILE A 160 20.79 -16.62 12.05
CA ILE A 160 21.89 -16.96 12.97
C ILE A 160 21.99 -15.89 14.07
N LYS A 161 22.04 -14.59 13.73
CA LYS A 161 22.04 -13.49 14.71
C LYS A 161 20.80 -13.48 15.60
N LYS A 162 19.62 -13.79 15.04
CA LYS A 162 18.36 -13.89 15.79
C LYS A 162 18.42 -15.03 16.82
N ARG A 163 18.90 -16.21 16.43
CA ARG A 163 19.11 -17.33 17.36
C ARG A 163 20.10 -16.95 18.47
N TYR A 164 21.18 -16.27 18.12
CA TYR A 164 22.16 -15.77 19.09
C TYR A 164 21.56 -14.77 20.09
N PHE A 165 20.78 -13.78 19.65
CA PHE A 165 20.12 -12.81 20.53
C PHE A 165 19.00 -13.41 21.39
N LEU A 166 18.25 -14.37 20.85
CA LEU A 166 17.26 -15.13 21.63
C LEU A 166 17.92 -15.98 22.73
N LEU A 167 19.08 -16.60 22.45
CA LEU A 167 19.86 -17.36 23.42
C LEU A 167 20.42 -16.47 24.54
N LYS A 168 20.82 -15.23 24.23
CA LYS A 168 21.24 -14.21 25.22
C LYS A 168 20.08 -13.53 25.96
N LYS A 169 18.82 -13.93 25.74
CA LYS A 169 17.60 -13.28 26.29
C LYS A 169 17.45 -11.79 25.88
N GLU A 170 18.14 -11.34 24.84
CA GLU A 170 18.03 -9.98 24.29
C GLU A 170 16.85 -9.89 23.31
N PHE A 171 15.63 -10.07 23.82
CA PHE A 171 14.41 -10.18 23.02
C PHE A 171 14.13 -8.94 22.14
N ALA A 172 14.49 -7.75 22.63
CA ALA A 172 14.42 -6.52 21.84
C ALA A 172 15.30 -6.60 20.57
N ARG A 173 16.54 -7.10 20.69
CA ARG A 173 17.49 -7.26 19.56
C ARG A 173 17.06 -8.34 18.57
N ALA A 174 16.45 -9.42 19.04
CA ALA A 174 15.85 -10.43 18.17
C ALA A 174 14.71 -9.85 17.33
N GLN A 175 13.86 -9.01 17.93
CA GLN A 175 12.75 -8.36 17.23
C GLN A 175 13.22 -7.22 16.30
N ILE A 176 14.32 -6.55 16.63
CA ILE A 176 15.00 -5.58 15.75
C ILE A 176 15.53 -6.27 14.49
N GLN A 177 16.01 -7.51 14.58
CA GLN A 177 16.41 -8.29 13.41
C GLN A 177 15.21 -8.63 12.50
N ASP A 178 14.05 -8.92 13.11
CA ASP A 178 12.78 -9.09 12.40
C ASP A 178 12.30 -7.77 11.78
N GLN A 179 12.51 -6.64 12.45
CA GLN A 179 12.14 -5.31 11.96
C GLN A 179 13.07 -4.77 10.86
N MET A 180 14.37 -5.01 10.92
CA MET A 180 15.28 -4.71 9.80
C MET A 180 14.90 -5.53 8.56
N THR A 181 14.46 -6.77 8.78
CA THR A 181 13.89 -7.60 7.72
C THR A 181 12.54 -7.05 7.26
N ALA A 182 11.72 -6.52 8.16
CA ALA A 182 10.47 -5.83 7.84
C ALA A 182 10.70 -4.58 7.00
N LYS A 183 11.63 -3.71 7.37
CA LYS A 183 11.98 -2.46 6.68
C LYS A 183 12.52 -2.72 5.28
N GLU A 184 13.38 -3.73 5.10
CA GLU A 184 13.83 -4.13 3.76
C GLU A 184 12.67 -4.70 2.91
N ILE A 185 11.84 -5.55 3.50
CA ILE A 185 10.65 -6.07 2.83
C ILE A 185 9.71 -4.92 2.46
N LEU A 186 9.51 -3.97 3.36
CA LEU A 186 8.70 -2.78 3.19
C LEU A 186 9.27 -1.90 2.08
N ASN A 187 10.58 -1.69 2.00
CA ASN A 187 11.21 -0.98 0.87
C ASN A 187 10.99 -1.71 -0.45
N LEU A 188 11.12 -3.05 -0.46
CA LEU A 188 10.84 -3.85 -1.65
C LEU A 188 9.36 -3.81 -2.06
N TRP A 189 8.46 -3.69 -1.10
CA TRP A 189 7.03 -3.55 -1.33
C TRP A 189 6.65 -2.13 -1.71
N HIS A 190 7.24 -1.10 -1.13
CA HIS A 190 7.09 0.30 -1.57
C HIS A 190 7.35 0.38 -3.07
N ARG A 191 8.36 -0.34 -3.58
CA ARG A 191 8.64 -0.42 -5.02
C ARG A 191 7.57 -1.16 -5.81
N LYS A 192 7.06 -2.29 -5.31
CA LYS A 192 5.98 -3.05 -5.97
C LYS A 192 4.66 -2.29 -5.96
N PHE A 193 4.33 -1.62 -4.86
CA PHE A 193 3.16 -0.77 -4.70
C PHE A 193 3.28 0.49 -5.53
N ALA A 194 4.44 1.15 -5.56
CA ALA A 194 4.69 2.28 -6.44
C ALA A 194 4.48 1.89 -7.92
N ILE A 195 4.93 0.72 -8.37
CA ILE A 195 4.64 0.27 -9.74
C ILE A 195 3.15 -0.07 -9.91
N GLY A 196 2.56 -0.88 -9.02
CA GLY A 196 1.17 -1.33 -9.16
C GLY A 196 0.15 -0.19 -9.08
N PHE A 197 0.36 0.76 -8.18
CA PHE A 197 -0.53 1.89 -7.99
C PHE A 197 -0.37 2.96 -9.06
N LEU A 198 0.73 2.97 -9.82
CA LEU A 198 0.89 3.91 -10.92
C LEU A 198 -0.17 3.70 -12.01
N LEU A 199 -0.62 2.46 -12.21
CA LEU A 199 -1.76 2.13 -13.07
C LEU A 199 -3.09 2.64 -12.48
N ILE A 200 -3.31 2.43 -11.18
CA ILE A 200 -4.51 2.93 -10.48
C ILE A 200 -4.57 4.46 -10.56
N ILE A 201 -3.43 5.13 -10.39
CA ILE A 201 -3.28 6.58 -10.53
C ILE A 201 -3.54 7.00 -11.98
N ALA A 202 -3.02 6.27 -12.98
CA ALA A 202 -3.28 6.57 -14.39
C ALA A 202 -4.77 6.47 -14.74
N LEU A 203 -5.45 5.41 -14.27
CA LEU A 203 -6.89 5.22 -14.46
C LEU A 203 -7.71 6.30 -13.74
N GLY A 204 -7.32 6.65 -12.51
CA GLY A 204 -7.96 7.73 -11.77
C GLY A 204 -7.77 9.07 -12.47
N ALA A 205 -6.56 9.36 -12.95
CA ALA A 205 -6.20 10.64 -13.56
C ALA A 205 -6.68 10.79 -15.02
N LEU A 206 -7.57 9.93 -15.53
CA LEU A 206 -8.07 10.03 -16.92
C LEU A 206 -8.74 11.37 -17.24
N ILE A 207 -9.26 12.09 -16.24
CA ILE A 207 -9.75 13.47 -16.39
C ILE A 207 -8.62 14.40 -16.84
N PHE A 208 -7.41 14.14 -16.35
CA PHE A 208 -6.18 14.84 -16.71
C PHE A 208 -5.41 13.96 -17.70
N THR A 209 -5.90 13.84 -18.92
CA THR A 209 -5.38 12.93 -19.95
C THR A 209 -3.85 12.95 -20.14
N PRO A 210 -3.14 14.11 -20.09
CA PRO A 210 -1.67 14.12 -20.16
C PRO A 210 -1.02 13.47 -18.94
N ILE A 211 -1.56 13.71 -17.75
CA ILE A 211 -1.08 13.13 -16.48
C ILE A 211 -1.30 11.61 -16.48
N ALA A 212 -2.48 11.16 -16.92
CA ALA A 212 -2.79 9.74 -17.08
C ALA A 212 -1.81 9.06 -18.03
N PHE A 213 -1.50 9.70 -19.17
CA PHE A 213 -0.54 9.18 -20.13
C PHE A 213 0.87 9.11 -19.56
N ILE A 214 1.35 10.15 -18.86
CA ILE A 214 2.68 10.14 -18.21
C ILE A 214 2.77 8.95 -17.25
N CYS A 215 1.75 8.73 -16.43
CA CYS A 215 1.70 7.60 -15.52
C CYS A 215 1.68 6.28 -16.30
N ALA A 216 0.74 6.08 -17.23
CA ALA A 216 0.67 4.84 -18.01
C ALA A 216 1.98 4.52 -18.75
N ALA A 217 2.58 5.49 -19.44
CA ALA A 217 3.83 5.32 -20.15
C ALA A 217 4.99 4.93 -19.23
N TYR A 218 5.07 5.56 -18.05
CA TYR A 218 6.05 5.21 -17.04
C TYR A 218 5.82 3.80 -16.47
N TRP A 219 4.56 3.40 -16.27
CA TRP A 219 4.19 2.05 -15.89
C TRP A 219 4.62 1.01 -16.94
N PHE A 220 4.31 1.25 -18.22
CA PHE A 220 4.73 0.39 -19.34
C PHE A 220 6.25 0.25 -19.39
N LYS A 221 6.99 1.34 -19.20
CA LYS A 221 8.45 1.35 -19.20
C LYS A 221 9.05 0.49 -18.08
N LEU A 222 8.48 0.57 -16.88
CA LEU A 222 8.97 -0.15 -15.70
C LEU A 222 8.52 -1.63 -15.66
N TYR A 223 7.27 -1.90 -16.01
CA TYR A 223 6.66 -3.23 -15.84
C TYR A 223 6.83 -4.14 -17.05
N ILE A 224 6.65 -3.61 -18.27
CA ILE A 224 6.68 -4.40 -19.51
C ILE A 224 8.07 -4.38 -20.14
N PHE A 225 8.64 -3.18 -20.29
CA PHE A 225 9.94 -3.05 -20.97
C PHE A 225 11.15 -3.27 -20.07
N TYR A 226 10.96 -3.42 -18.75
CA TYR A 226 12.01 -3.58 -17.73
C TYR A 226 13.19 -2.61 -17.92
N LYS A 227 12.93 -1.41 -18.42
CA LYS A 227 13.98 -0.42 -18.70
C LYS A 227 14.36 0.29 -17.42
N ILE A 228 15.61 0.11 -17.03
CA ILE A 228 16.17 0.64 -15.78
C ILE A 228 16.45 2.14 -15.87
N ARG A 229 16.85 2.64 -17.06
CA ARG A 229 17.22 4.05 -17.24
C ARG A 229 15.98 4.93 -17.44
N ILE A 230 15.78 5.82 -16.48
CA ILE A 230 14.77 6.88 -16.53
C ILE A 230 15.50 8.16 -16.96
N ASN A 231 15.00 8.81 -18.01
CA ASN A 231 15.60 10.08 -18.45
C ASN A 231 15.20 11.20 -17.50
N ARG A 232 16.05 12.23 -17.37
CA ARG A 232 15.80 13.37 -16.47
C ARG A 232 14.44 14.03 -16.73
N HIS A 233 14.07 14.23 -18.00
CA HIS A 233 12.79 14.84 -18.36
C HIS A 233 11.58 13.99 -17.93
N GLU A 234 11.61 12.68 -18.13
CA GLU A 234 10.55 11.77 -17.67
C GLU A 234 10.42 11.81 -16.13
N LYS A 235 11.56 11.87 -15.43
CA LYS A 235 11.62 12.00 -13.96
C LYS A 235 10.92 13.27 -13.47
N TYR A 236 11.18 14.42 -14.11
CA TYR A 236 10.53 15.68 -13.74
C TYR A 236 9.03 15.68 -14.07
N LEU A 237 8.63 15.11 -15.20
CA LEU A 237 7.23 15.02 -15.62
C LEU A 237 6.39 14.12 -14.71
N ILE A 238 6.92 12.95 -14.31
CA ILE A 238 6.22 12.08 -13.36
C ILE A 238 6.15 12.73 -11.97
N LEU A 239 7.20 13.44 -11.53
CA LEU A 239 7.20 14.17 -10.26
C LEU A 239 6.14 15.27 -10.25
N LEU A 240 6.11 16.11 -11.29
CA LEU A 240 5.12 17.17 -11.46
C LEU A 240 3.70 16.60 -11.49
N SER A 241 3.50 15.50 -12.22
CA SER A 241 2.23 14.77 -12.29
C SER A 241 1.74 14.33 -10.91
N MET A 242 2.62 13.74 -10.08
CA MET A 242 2.25 13.32 -8.72
C MET A 242 1.90 14.50 -7.81
N ILE A 243 2.62 15.62 -7.93
CA ILE A 243 2.32 16.86 -7.18
C ILE A 243 0.95 17.41 -7.58
N LEU A 244 0.68 17.50 -8.89
CA LEU A 244 -0.60 18.00 -9.41
C LEU A 244 -1.77 17.11 -8.97
N ILE A 245 -1.63 15.78 -9.03
CA ILE A 245 -2.65 14.85 -8.53
C ILE A 245 -2.90 15.07 -7.03
N GLY A 246 -1.84 15.22 -6.24
CA GLY A 246 -1.95 15.51 -4.80
C GLY A 246 -2.67 16.84 -4.53
N PHE A 247 -2.35 17.87 -5.29
CA PHE A 247 -2.99 19.19 -5.20
C PHE A 247 -4.49 19.11 -5.54
N PHE A 248 -4.85 18.55 -6.71
CA PHE A 248 -6.24 18.39 -7.12
C PHE A 248 -7.02 17.50 -6.15
N ALA A 249 -6.44 16.38 -5.70
CA ALA A 249 -7.06 15.52 -4.70
C ALA A 249 -7.35 16.25 -3.39
N SER A 250 -6.42 17.10 -2.93
CA SER A 250 -6.57 17.81 -1.65
C SER A 250 -7.62 18.92 -1.71
N ILE A 251 -7.77 19.56 -2.86
CA ILE A 251 -8.70 20.67 -3.06
C ILE A 251 -10.10 20.17 -3.49
N ALA A 252 -10.18 19.01 -4.13
CA ALA A 252 -11.44 18.44 -4.63
C ALA A 252 -12.60 18.38 -3.60
N PRO A 253 -12.39 18.07 -2.30
CA PRO A 253 -13.46 18.08 -1.31
C PRO A 253 -14.06 19.46 -1.01
N PHE A 254 -13.35 20.54 -1.35
CA PHE A 254 -13.74 21.92 -1.07
C PHE A 254 -14.30 22.64 -2.29
N LEU A 255 -14.06 22.11 -3.50
CA LEU A 255 -14.59 22.70 -4.72
C LEU A 255 -16.05 22.27 -4.92
N ASN A 256 -16.96 23.23 -4.93
CA ASN A 256 -18.36 23.01 -5.25
C ASN A 256 -18.57 22.92 -6.77
N LEU A 257 -17.88 21.99 -7.43
CA LEU A 257 -18.00 21.76 -8.86
C LEU A 257 -19.33 21.07 -9.16
N ASN A 258 -20.00 21.43 -10.26
CA ASN A 258 -21.23 20.75 -10.71
C ASN A 258 -21.03 19.23 -10.88
N ALA A 259 -19.81 18.80 -11.26
CA ALA A 259 -19.42 17.38 -11.32
C ALA A 259 -19.47 16.69 -9.95
N TYR A 260 -19.23 17.44 -8.87
CA TYR A 260 -19.34 16.92 -7.51
C TYR A 260 -20.77 16.62 -7.12
N ILE A 261 -21.69 17.53 -7.47
CA ILE A 261 -23.12 17.41 -7.23
C ILE A 261 -23.69 16.19 -7.96
N ALA A 262 -23.23 15.95 -9.20
CA ALA A 262 -23.62 14.76 -9.98
C ALA A 262 -23.18 13.43 -9.31
N ILE A 263 -22.07 13.44 -8.56
CA ILE A 263 -21.46 12.24 -7.96
C ILE A 263 -21.94 11.99 -6.51
N ILE A 264 -22.61 12.95 -5.86
CA ILE A 264 -23.12 12.80 -4.48
C ILE A 264 -23.97 11.52 -4.32
N LYS A 265 -24.77 11.16 -5.34
CA LYS A 265 -25.58 9.92 -5.34
C LYS A 265 -24.72 8.65 -5.23
N TYR A 266 -23.49 8.68 -5.74
CA TYR A 266 -22.53 7.58 -5.71
C TYR A 266 -21.52 7.69 -4.56
N PHE A 267 -21.68 8.62 -3.62
CA PHE A 267 -20.71 8.84 -2.55
C PHE A 267 -20.40 7.57 -1.74
N TRP A 268 -21.41 6.72 -1.49
CA TRP A 268 -21.22 5.45 -0.78
C TRP A 268 -20.19 4.53 -1.47
N THR A 269 -20.16 4.52 -2.81
CA THR A 269 -19.17 3.73 -3.59
C THR A 269 -17.76 4.24 -3.37
N THR A 270 -17.57 5.57 -3.25
CA THR A 270 -16.25 6.16 -2.98
C THR A 270 -15.74 5.76 -1.59
N GLN A 271 -16.63 5.66 -0.60
CA GLN A 271 -16.29 5.17 0.74
C GLN A 271 -16.00 3.67 0.76
N LEU A 272 -16.66 2.89 -0.10
CA LEU A 272 -16.34 1.47 -0.28
C LEU A 272 -14.91 1.29 -0.81
N PHE A 273 -14.48 2.09 -1.79
CA PHE A 273 -13.09 2.06 -2.27
C PHE A 273 -12.08 2.49 -1.20
N TYR A 274 -12.42 3.49 -0.37
CA TYR A 274 -11.61 3.86 0.80
C TYR A 274 -11.44 2.69 1.77
N LEU A 275 -12.53 2.00 2.12
CA LEU A 275 -12.52 0.80 2.94
C LEU A 275 -11.67 -0.32 2.31
N LEU A 276 -11.80 -0.56 1.00
CA LEU A 276 -10.98 -1.55 0.29
C LEU A 276 -9.49 -1.22 0.40
N GLY A 277 -9.12 0.06 0.30
CA GLY A 277 -7.75 0.53 0.52
C GLY A 277 -7.23 0.18 1.91
N ILE A 278 -8.01 0.46 2.96
CA ILE A 278 -7.68 0.13 4.35
C ILE A 278 -7.54 -1.39 4.53
N ILE A 279 -8.53 -2.18 4.08
CA ILE A 279 -8.53 -3.64 4.24
C ILE A 279 -7.33 -4.24 3.53
N PHE A 280 -7.08 -3.85 2.28
CA PHE A 280 -5.96 -4.36 1.50
C PHE A 280 -4.62 -4.03 2.15
N ALA A 281 -4.41 -2.79 2.58
CA ALA A 281 -3.19 -2.38 3.27
C ALA A 281 -3.00 -3.13 4.59
N SER A 282 -4.07 -3.24 5.38
CA SER A 282 -4.08 -3.94 6.67
C SER A 282 -3.75 -5.42 6.50
N PHE A 283 -4.36 -6.07 5.50
CA PHE A 283 -4.07 -7.47 5.18
C PHE A 283 -2.60 -7.66 4.79
N VAL A 284 -2.08 -6.83 3.90
CA VAL A 284 -0.66 -6.87 3.50
C VAL A 284 0.24 -6.70 4.72
N PHE A 285 -0.06 -5.74 5.60
CA PHE A 285 0.77 -5.40 6.74
C PHE A 285 0.74 -6.48 7.83
N ILE A 286 -0.46 -6.89 8.27
CA ILE A 286 -0.67 -7.93 9.29
C ILE A 286 -0.07 -9.26 8.85
N THR A 287 -0.37 -9.71 7.63
CA THR A 287 0.20 -10.98 7.13
C THR A 287 1.73 -10.94 7.09
N LYS A 288 2.34 -9.77 6.92
CA LYS A 288 3.80 -9.63 6.90
C LYS A 288 4.41 -9.58 8.29
N ILE A 289 3.80 -8.89 9.24
CA ILE A 289 4.21 -8.90 10.65
C ILE A 289 4.17 -10.34 11.20
N LEU A 290 3.09 -11.06 10.93
CA LEU A 290 2.95 -12.47 11.34
C LEU A 290 4.05 -13.36 10.72
N ASN A 291 4.34 -13.18 9.43
CA ASN A 291 5.43 -13.90 8.75
C ASN A 291 6.82 -13.58 9.35
N LEU A 292 7.05 -12.34 9.81
CA LEU A 292 8.32 -11.92 10.42
C LEU A 292 8.50 -12.50 11.82
N GLN A 293 7.41 -12.65 12.57
CA GLN A 293 7.37 -13.33 13.87
C GLN A 293 7.54 -14.86 13.78
N GLY A 294 7.81 -15.42 12.59
CA GLY A 294 7.96 -16.86 12.37
C GLY A 294 6.63 -17.63 12.24
N ILE A 295 5.51 -16.91 12.26
CA ILE A 295 4.18 -17.46 12.02
C ILE A 295 3.92 -17.33 10.51
N SER A 296 4.57 -18.18 9.72
CA SER A 296 4.25 -18.25 8.30
C SER A 296 2.87 -18.89 8.09
N ALA A 297 2.16 -18.50 7.02
CA ALA A 297 0.90 -19.17 6.64
C ALA A 297 1.10 -20.70 6.49
N THR A 298 2.30 -21.13 6.10
CA THR A 298 2.71 -22.54 6.10
C THR A 298 2.87 -23.13 7.51
N SER A 299 3.39 -22.41 8.50
CA SER A 299 3.50 -22.90 9.88
C SER A 299 2.13 -22.98 10.58
N ILE A 300 1.21 -22.05 10.28
CA ILE A 300 -0.20 -22.14 10.71
C ILE A 300 -0.88 -23.35 10.05
N LYS A 301 -0.72 -23.54 8.73
CA LYS A 301 -1.31 -24.68 8.00
C LYS A 301 -0.73 -26.02 8.49
N LEU A 302 0.57 -26.08 8.80
CA LEU A 302 1.22 -27.22 9.43
C LEU A 302 0.73 -27.45 10.87
N ARG A 303 0.50 -26.41 11.67
CA ARG A 303 -0.02 -26.54 13.04
C ARG A 303 -1.47 -27.04 13.04
N ARG A 304 -2.31 -26.54 12.12
CA ARG A 304 -3.67 -27.08 11.91
C ARG A 304 -3.65 -28.52 11.42
N ARG A 305 -2.73 -28.89 10.51
CA ARG A 305 -2.55 -30.29 10.07
C ARG A 305 -2.08 -31.19 11.21
N LYS A 306 -1.12 -30.76 12.02
CA LYS A 306 -0.66 -31.50 13.21
C LYS A 306 -1.76 -31.68 14.26
N GLN A 307 -2.62 -30.67 14.46
CA GLN A 307 -3.79 -30.80 15.33
C GLN A 307 -4.83 -31.79 14.78
N LYS A 308 -5.05 -31.81 13.46
CA LYS A 308 -5.91 -32.84 12.82
C LYS A 308 -5.31 -34.24 12.96
N ILE A 309 -4.01 -34.41 12.74
CA ILE A 309 -3.32 -35.71 12.89
C ILE A 309 -3.44 -36.20 14.34
N LYS A 310 -3.18 -35.35 15.33
CA LYS A 310 -3.35 -35.71 16.75
C LYS A 310 -4.78 -36.11 17.13
N LYS A 311 -5.80 -35.51 16.49
CA LYS A 311 -7.19 -35.92 16.71
C LYS A 311 -7.47 -37.30 16.13
N LEU A 312 -6.98 -37.55 14.91
CA LEU A 312 -7.14 -38.84 14.23
C LEU A 312 -6.35 -39.97 14.93
N GLU A 313 -5.19 -39.68 15.49
CA GLU A 313 -4.42 -40.64 16.31
C GLU A 313 -5.18 -41.03 17.59
N LYS A 314 -5.79 -40.05 18.28
CA LYS A 314 -6.63 -40.33 19.45
C LYS A 314 -7.87 -41.15 19.08
N GLU A 315 -8.59 -40.79 18.01
CA GLU A 315 -9.74 -41.57 17.54
C GLU A 315 -9.34 -43.01 17.19
N LYS A 316 -8.15 -43.22 16.61
CA LYS A 316 -7.63 -44.57 16.32
C LYS A 316 -7.32 -45.35 17.60
N GLU A 317 -6.68 -44.73 18.59
CA GLU A 317 -6.40 -45.36 19.90
C GLU A 317 -7.69 -45.71 20.64
N ASP A 318 -8.69 -44.82 20.62
CA ASP A 318 -9.99 -45.05 21.26
C ASP A 318 -10.76 -46.19 20.56
N LEU A 319 -10.72 -46.26 19.22
CA LEU A 319 -11.31 -47.36 18.45
C LEU A 319 -10.60 -48.70 18.68
N GLN A 320 -9.27 -48.70 18.84
CA GLN A 320 -8.52 -49.92 19.15
C GLN A 320 -8.84 -50.45 20.55
N LYS A 321 -9.02 -49.56 21.53
CA LYS A 321 -9.48 -49.95 22.87
C LYS A 321 -10.89 -50.56 22.84
N LEU A 322 -11.80 -49.95 22.08
CA LEU A 322 -13.16 -50.47 21.90
C LEU A 322 -13.22 -51.83 21.18
N LEU A 323 -12.22 -52.13 20.34
CA LEU A 323 -12.08 -53.45 19.71
C LEU A 323 -11.54 -54.48 20.70
N GLN A 324 -10.57 -54.11 21.53
CA GLN A 324 -10.01 -54.98 22.57
C GLN A 324 -10.98 -55.25 23.74
N GLU A 325 -11.95 -54.37 23.99
CA GLU A 325 -13.03 -54.58 24.96
C GLU A 325 -14.16 -55.47 24.40
N LYS A 326 -14.16 -55.77 23.10
CA LYS A 326 -15.16 -56.61 22.42
C LYS A 326 -14.66 -58.01 22.06
N GLU A 327 -13.36 -58.25 22.17
CA GLU A 327 -12.73 -59.58 22.18
C GLU A 327 -12.62 -60.08 23.62
#